data_AF-A0A916EI85-F1
#
_entry.id   AF-A0A916EI85-F1
#
_cell.length_a   1.000
_cell.length_b   1.000
_cell.length_c   1.000
_cell.angle_alpha   90.00
_cell.angle_beta   90.00
_cell.angle_gamma   90.00
#
_symmetry.space_group_name_H-M   'P 1'
#
loop_
_entity.id
_entity.type
_entity.pdbx_description
1 polymer ?
#
loop_
_entity_poly.entity_id
_entity_poly.type
_entity_poly.pdbx_seq_one_letter_code
_entity_poly.pdbx_strand_id
1 'polypeptide(L)'
;MGKVKSRMDGSLWDHASGSISIADAIKDVLSSTKNVKKRAEMVKILDPFIDLSYDNFIKEYSSVCFAYDSLNSKQKAIKLYMNSFYGVTGRSGSPFYILELAGGVTSAGQEIIKHVAEYVRKKGFRIKYGDTDSLYLICPDSCYEKYELAYNDGEGEISKLEYWTEMVKTTMGVMEKLRNDVNTFLRLKTRSDYLKMAYEEVLFPVAFTEKKKYFGIDHEETPNFEPREPFIRE
;
A
#
# COMPACT_ATOMS: atom_id res chain seq x y z
N MET A 1 -13.42 11.14 -6.96
CA MET A 1 -13.59 12.01 -8.14
C MET A 1 -12.89 11.46 -9.39
N GLY A 2 -11.60 11.07 -9.36
CA GLY A 2 -10.92 10.53 -10.58
C GLY A 2 -11.61 9.32 -11.23
N LYS A 3 -12.06 8.34 -10.42
CA LYS A 3 -12.89 7.22 -10.93
C LYS A 3 -14.21 7.70 -11.56
N VAL A 4 -14.86 8.71 -10.97
CA VAL A 4 -16.11 9.29 -11.49
C VAL A 4 -15.86 9.91 -12.86
N LYS A 5 -14.81 10.75 -12.98
CA LYS A 5 -14.38 11.31 -14.26
C LYS A 5 -14.09 10.22 -15.29
N SER A 6 -13.34 9.18 -14.94
CA SER A 6 -13.03 8.07 -15.86
C SER A 6 -14.28 7.32 -16.35
N ARG A 7 -15.33 7.17 -15.52
CA ARG A 7 -16.60 6.57 -15.94
C ARG A 7 -17.37 7.46 -16.91
N MET A 8 -17.31 8.78 -16.69
CA MET A 8 -17.92 9.76 -17.59
C MET A 8 -17.17 9.81 -18.94
N ASP A 9 -15.84 9.87 -18.90
CA ASP A 9 -14.96 9.93 -20.09
C ASP A 9 -14.98 8.62 -20.90
N GLY A 10 -15.07 7.46 -20.24
CA GLY A 10 -15.14 6.16 -20.92
C GLY A 10 -16.38 6.02 -21.81
N SER A 11 -17.51 6.61 -21.40
CA SER A 11 -18.75 6.62 -22.20
C SER A 11 -18.71 7.59 -23.40
N LEU A 12 -17.79 8.56 -23.40
CA LEU A 12 -17.60 9.49 -24.52
C LEU A 12 -16.85 8.84 -25.70
N TRP A 13 -16.15 7.72 -25.48
CA TRP A 13 -15.39 7.01 -26.51
C TRP A 13 -16.15 5.80 -27.10
N ASP A 14 -17.18 5.32 -26.41
CA ASP A 14 -18.12 4.32 -26.93
C ASP A 14 -19.26 5.01 -27.70
N HIS A 15 -19.16 5.01 -29.04
CA HIS A 15 -20.03 5.73 -29.98
C HIS A 15 -21.53 5.32 -30.03
N ALA A 16 -22.16 4.86 -28.93
CA ALA A 16 -23.56 4.42 -28.98
C ALA A 16 -24.42 4.61 -27.71
N SER A 17 -23.92 5.17 -26.60
CA SER A 17 -24.77 5.43 -25.42
C SER A 17 -24.57 6.85 -24.88
N GLY A 18 -25.68 7.56 -24.63
CA GLY A 18 -25.68 8.95 -24.18
C GLY A 18 -24.76 9.21 -22.97
N SER A 19 -24.26 10.45 -22.89
CA SER A 19 -23.40 10.94 -21.80
C SER A 19 -23.93 10.54 -20.43
N ILE A 20 -23.17 9.74 -19.68
CA ILE A 20 -23.49 9.39 -18.29
C ILE A 20 -23.53 10.67 -17.44
N SER A 21 -24.60 10.84 -16.65
CA SER A 21 -24.70 11.96 -15.72
C SER A 21 -23.68 11.81 -14.57
N ILE A 22 -23.32 12.92 -13.91
CA ILE A 22 -22.44 12.88 -12.73
C ILE A 22 -23.05 11.99 -11.64
N ALA A 23 -24.36 12.09 -11.41
CA ALA A 23 -25.09 11.28 -10.44
C ALA A 23 -24.96 9.79 -10.74
N ASP A 24 -25.11 9.38 -12.00
CA ASP A 24 -24.99 7.98 -12.41
C ASP A 24 -23.54 7.47 -12.28
N ALA A 25 -22.56 8.28 -12.66
CA ALA A 25 -21.14 7.94 -12.49
C ALA A 25 -20.75 7.81 -11.01
N ILE A 26 -21.26 8.68 -10.13
CA ILE A 26 -21.07 8.58 -8.68
C ILE A 26 -21.70 7.29 -8.15
N LYS A 27 -22.94 6.99 -8.57
CA LYS A 27 -23.67 5.78 -8.14
C LYS A 27 -22.92 4.50 -8.52
N ASP A 28 -22.35 4.45 -9.73
CA ASP A 28 -21.53 3.32 -10.20
C ASP A 28 -20.21 3.17 -9.41
N VAL A 29 -19.53 4.29 -9.12
CA VAL A 29 -18.31 4.27 -8.28
C VAL A 29 -18.63 3.79 -6.86
N LEU A 30 -19.78 4.19 -6.31
CA LEU A 30 -20.21 3.78 -4.98
C LEU A 30 -20.68 2.33 -4.93
N SER A 31 -21.31 1.80 -5.98
CA SER A 31 -21.76 0.39 -6.05
C SER A 31 -20.58 -0.58 -6.21
N SER A 32 -19.53 -0.16 -6.92
CA SER A 32 -18.30 -0.94 -7.08
C SER A 32 -17.40 -0.99 -5.83
N THR A 33 -17.68 -0.17 -4.81
CA THR A 33 -16.90 -0.12 -3.56
C THR A 33 -17.44 -1.11 -2.52
N LYS A 34 -16.73 -2.24 -2.32
CA LYS A 34 -17.13 -3.32 -1.39
C LYS A 34 -16.96 -2.97 0.10
N ASN A 35 -16.01 -2.11 0.46
CA ASN A 35 -15.75 -1.73 1.85
C ASN A 35 -16.78 -0.70 2.34
N VAL A 36 -17.65 -1.10 3.27
CA VAL A 36 -18.77 -0.27 3.77
C VAL A 36 -18.30 1.04 4.42
N LYS A 37 -17.23 1.01 5.21
CA LYS A 37 -16.70 2.20 5.87
C LYS A 37 -16.13 3.20 4.86
N LYS A 38 -15.32 2.69 3.93
CA LYS A 38 -14.76 3.49 2.82
C LYS A 38 -15.85 4.05 1.92
N ARG A 39 -16.88 3.26 1.63
CA ARG A 39 -18.07 3.71 0.88
C ARG A 39 -18.77 4.87 1.60
N ALA A 40 -18.97 4.79 2.90
CA ALA A 40 -19.59 5.87 3.67
C ALA A 40 -18.76 7.17 3.65
N GLU A 41 -17.44 7.07 3.73
CA GLU A 41 -16.54 8.23 3.58
C GLU A 41 -16.60 8.80 2.16
N MET A 42 -16.59 7.94 1.13
CA MET A 42 -16.74 8.36 -0.26
C MET A 42 -18.07 9.05 -0.53
N VAL A 43 -19.17 8.56 0.04
CA VAL A 43 -20.49 9.22 -0.07
C VAL A 43 -20.38 10.65 0.45
N LYS A 44 -19.86 10.86 1.66
CA LYS A 44 -19.71 12.22 2.23
C LYS A 44 -18.90 13.16 1.34
N ILE A 45 -17.89 12.64 0.64
CA ILE A 45 -17.06 13.42 -0.28
C ILE A 45 -17.79 13.69 -1.60
N LEU A 46 -18.54 12.73 -2.12
CA LEU A 46 -19.14 12.80 -3.46
C LEU A 46 -20.55 13.39 -3.48
N ASP A 47 -21.29 13.33 -2.36
CA ASP A 47 -22.66 13.83 -2.22
C ASP A 47 -22.83 15.29 -2.68
N PRO A 48 -21.92 16.24 -2.35
CA PRO A 48 -22.02 17.62 -2.82
C PRO A 48 -21.92 17.80 -4.34
N PHE A 49 -21.52 16.77 -5.07
CA PHE A 49 -21.27 16.83 -6.51
C PHE A 49 -22.42 16.28 -7.36
N ILE A 50 -23.42 15.64 -6.76
CA ILE A 50 -24.50 14.93 -7.47
C ILE A 50 -25.29 15.88 -8.39
N ASP A 51 -25.57 17.10 -7.91
CA ASP A 51 -26.41 18.09 -8.61
C ASP A 51 -25.60 19.16 -9.38
N LEU A 52 -24.28 19.01 -9.46
CA LEU A 52 -23.44 19.98 -10.16
C LEU A 52 -23.51 19.79 -11.69
N SER A 53 -23.32 20.89 -12.43
CA SER A 53 -23.06 20.80 -13.86
C SER A 53 -21.69 20.19 -14.14
N TYR A 54 -21.53 19.60 -15.33
CA TYR A 54 -20.24 19.04 -15.77
C TYR A 54 -19.09 20.06 -15.64
N ASP A 55 -19.31 21.30 -16.08
CA ASP A 55 -18.28 22.35 -16.03
C ASP A 55 -17.85 22.67 -14.59
N ASN A 56 -18.80 22.71 -13.66
CA ASN A 56 -18.49 22.96 -12.25
C ASN A 56 -17.78 21.78 -11.62
N PHE A 57 -18.20 20.55 -11.92
CA PHE A 57 -17.52 19.33 -11.48
C PHE A 57 -16.08 19.28 -11.99
N ILE A 58 -15.84 19.58 -13.28
CA ILE A 58 -14.49 19.55 -13.87
C ILE A 58 -13.58 20.63 -13.28
N LYS A 59 -14.11 21.83 -12.99
CA LYS A 59 -13.36 22.88 -12.30
C LYS A 59 -12.90 22.43 -10.91
N GLU A 60 -13.82 21.87 -10.12
CA GLU A 60 -13.50 21.39 -8.77
C GLU A 60 -12.56 20.18 -8.83
N TYR A 61 -12.80 19.23 -9.74
CA TYR A 61 -11.89 18.11 -10.00
C TYR A 61 -10.47 18.57 -10.32
N SER A 62 -10.34 19.54 -11.23
CA SER A 62 -9.04 20.08 -11.63
C SER A 62 -8.34 20.82 -10.49
N SER A 63 -9.10 21.56 -9.67
CA SER A 63 -8.61 22.20 -8.44
C SER A 63 -8.06 21.18 -7.44
N VAL A 64 -8.81 20.10 -7.20
CA VAL A 64 -8.39 19.00 -6.31
C VAL A 64 -7.16 18.29 -6.85
N CYS A 65 -7.10 18.00 -8.15
CA CYS A 65 -5.93 17.42 -8.80
C CYS A 65 -4.70 18.31 -8.63
N PHE A 66 -4.83 19.61 -8.88
CA PHE A 66 -3.74 20.56 -8.70
C PHE A 66 -3.25 20.62 -7.25
N ALA A 67 -4.18 20.68 -6.28
CA ALA A 67 -3.83 20.67 -4.86
C ALA A 67 -3.11 19.38 -4.46
N TYR A 68 -3.60 18.23 -4.92
CA TYR A 68 -2.97 16.93 -4.69
C TYR A 68 -1.56 16.88 -5.29
N ASP A 69 -1.38 17.27 -6.55
CA ASP A 69 -0.09 17.24 -7.23
C ASP A 69 0.92 18.22 -6.60
N SER A 70 0.45 19.39 -6.16
CA SER A 70 1.25 20.36 -5.42
C SER A 70 1.73 19.79 -4.09
N LEU A 71 0.84 19.19 -3.30
CA LEU A 71 1.19 18.55 -2.03
C LEU A 71 2.13 17.35 -2.24
N ASN A 72 1.85 16.52 -3.26
CA ASN A 72 2.68 15.39 -3.64
C ASN A 72 4.10 15.83 -4.03
N SER A 73 4.21 16.93 -4.78
CA SER A 73 5.50 17.51 -5.16
C SER A 73 6.26 18.03 -3.95
N LYS A 74 5.57 18.71 -3.01
CA LYS A 74 6.17 19.19 -1.75
C LYS A 74 6.69 18.04 -0.88
N GLN A 75 5.90 16.97 -0.68
CA GLN A 75 6.39 15.83 0.10
C GLN A 75 7.60 15.14 -0.57
N LYS A 76 7.61 15.03 -1.90
CA LYS A 76 8.73 14.45 -2.66
C LYS A 76 10.00 15.29 -2.51
N ALA A 77 9.87 16.62 -2.58
CA ALA A 77 10.98 17.54 -2.35
C ALA A 77 11.57 17.39 -0.94
N ILE A 78 10.71 17.33 0.09
CA ILE A 78 11.14 17.10 1.47
C ILE A 78 11.83 15.73 1.62
N LYS A 79 11.25 14.66 1.06
CA LYS A 79 11.86 13.31 1.08
C LYS A 79 13.25 13.31 0.44
N LEU A 80 13.37 13.91 -0.74
CA LEU A 80 14.65 14.00 -1.45
C LEU A 80 15.68 14.80 -0.65
N TYR A 81 15.26 15.92 -0.07
CA TYR A 81 16.12 16.75 0.78
C TYR A 81 16.61 15.96 2.00
N MET A 82 15.72 15.31 2.75
CA MET A 82 16.09 14.53 3.94
C MET A 82 17.05 13.38 3.61
N ASN A 83 16.77 12.62 2.55
CA ASN A 83 17.65 11.52 2.11
C ASN A 83 19.02 12.04 1.66
N SER A 84 19.06 13.17 0.96
CA SER A 84 20.31 13.80 0.53
C SER A 84 21.09 14.39 1.70
N PHE A 85 20.41 14.97 2.69
CA PHE A 85 21.03 15.54 3.88
C PHE A 85 21.78 14.49 4.67
N TYR A 86 21.19 13.31 4.86
CA TYR A 86 21.90 12.15 5.41
C TYR A 86 23.12 11.76 4.55
N GLY A 87 22.97 11.73 3.22
CA GLY A 87 24.07 11.37 2.32
C GLY A 87 25.26 12.33 2.37
N VAL A 88 25.03 13.64 2.50
CA VAL A 88 26.10 14.65 2.52
C VAL A 88 26.91 14.63 3.81
N THR A 89 26.38 14.12 4.93
CA THR A 89 27.15 14.01 6.18
C THR A 89 28.18 12.88 6.12
N GLY A 90 27.98 11.86 5.27
CA GLY A 90 28.93 10.77 5.05
C GLY A 90 30.00 11.04 3.97
N ARG A 91 29.88 12.12 3.20
CA ARG A 91 30.80 12.44 2.09
C ARG A 91 31.93 13.36 2.55
N SER A 92 33.17 12.87 2.51
CA SER A 92 34.36 13.60 3.00
C SER A 92 34.59 14.99 2.38
N GLY A 93 34.15 15.23 1.14
CA GLY A 93 34.26 16.52 0.47
C GLY A 93 33.11 17.50 0.73
N SER A 94 32.16 17.16 1.60
CA SER A 94 31.01 18.00 1.92
C SER A 94 31.36 19.02 3.01
N PRO A 95 30.87 20.27 2.95
CA PRO A 95 30.99 21.21 4.06
C PRO A 95 30.21 20.77 5.32
N PHE A 96 29.32 19.78 5.18
CA PHE A 96 28.55 19.20 6.29
C PHE A 96 29.06 17.79 6.67
N TYR A 97 30.30 17.45 6.34
CA TYR A 97 30.86 16.13 6.64
C TYR A 97 30.98 15.89 8.14
N ILE A 98 30.25 14.90 8.63
CA ILE A 98 30.27 14.41 10.02
C ILE A 98 30.07 12.90 9.95
N LEU A 99 31.17 12.14 9.84
CA LEU A 99 31.13 10.70 9.60
C LEU A 99 30.45 9.94 10.75
N GLU A 100 30.68 10.38 11.99
CA GLU A 100 30.11 9.81 13.21
C GLU A 100 28.58 9.94 13.22
N LEU A 101 28.05 11.04 12.67
CA LEU A 101 26.62 11.24 12.54
C LEU A 101 26.03 10.27 11.51
N ALA A 102 26.64 10.17 10.32
CA ALA A 102 26.21 9.24 9.29
C ALA A 102 26.25 7.79 9.81
N GLY A 103 27.37 7.38 10.40
CA GLY A 103 27.56 6.05 10.98
C GLY A 103 26.61 5.75 12.15
N GLY A 104 26.33 6.74 13.00
CA GLY A 104 25.36 6.64 14.09
C GLY A 104 23.95 6.38 13.57
N VAL A 105 23.51 7.12 12.54
CA VAL A 105 22.20 6.91 11.89
C VAL A 105 22.13 5.53 11.24
N THR A 106 23.14 5.11 10.48
CA THR A 106 23.17 3.77 9.85
C THR A 106 23.09 2.67 10.89
N SER A 107 23.88 2.78 11.96
CA SER A 107 23.96 1.76 13.02
C SER A 107 22.64 1.64 13.77
N ALA A 108 22.04 2.77 14.13
CA ALA A 108 20.73 2.80 14.79
C ALA A 108 19.64 2.18 13.89
N GLY A 109 19.61 2.51 12.59
CA GLY A 109 18.67 1.92 11.63
C GLY A 109 18.82 0.40 11.53
N GLN A 110 20.06 -0.10 11.42
CA GLN A 110 20.33 -1.54 11.40
C GLN A 110 19.92 -2.24 12.71
N GLU A 111 20.16 -1.61 13.85
CA GLU A 111 19.76 -2.15 15.15
C GLU A 111 18.23 -2.24 15.27
N ILE A 112 17.52 -1.19 14.87
CA ILE A 112 16.05 -1.14 14.86
C ILE A 112 15.47 -2.27 14.00
N ILE A 113 15.91 -2.40 12.74
CA ILE A 113 15.31 -3.39 11.83
C ILE A 113 15.60 -4.82 12.29
N LYS A 114 16.76 -5.07 12.90
CA LYS A 114 17.09 -6.35 13.54
C LYS A 114 16.19 -6.66 14.73
N HIS A 115 15.90 -5.66 15.57
CA HIS A 115 14.97 -5.83 16.68
C HIS A 115 13.53 -6.06 16.21
N VAL A 116 13.07 -5.37 15.17
CA VAL A 116 11.76 -5.64 14.56
C VAL A 116 11.73 -7.07 14.00
N ALA A 117 12.77 -7.47 13.27
CA ALA A 117 12.91 -8.83 12.74
C ALA A 117 12.86 -9.90 13.85
N GLU A 118 13.53 -9.67 14.98
CA GLU A 118 13.44 -10.58 16.13
C GLU A 118 12.04 -10.61 16.74
N TYR A 119 11.41 -9.44 16.91
CA TYR A 119 10.06 -9.33 17.45
C TYR A 119 9.03 -10.11 16.62
N VAL A 120 9.04 -9.95 15.29
CA VAL A 120 8.10 -10.66 14.41
C VAL A 120 8.38 -12.16 14.36
N ARG A 121 9.64 -12.59 14.42
CA ARG A 121 9.98 -14.03 14.53
C ARG A 121 9.45 -14.65 15.80
N LYS A 122 9.55 -13.97 16.95
CA LYS A 122 8.99 -14.43 18.23
C LYS A 122 7.47 -14.56 18.21
N LYS A 123 6.79 -13.84 17.32
CA LYS A 123 5.35 -13.94 17.07
C LYS A 123 4.97 -15.07 16.09
N GLY A 124 5.94 -15.83 15.60
CA GLY A 124 5.73 -16.97 14.69
C GLY A 124 5.82 -16.64 13.20
N PHE A 125 6.09 -15.38 12.82
CA PHE A 125 6.25 -15.00 11.43
C PHE A 125 7.62 -15.41 10.90
N ARG A 126 7.66 -15.95 9.68
CA ARG A 126 8.93 -16.18 8.96
C ARG A 126 9.30 -14.93 8.18
N ILE A 127 10.60 -14.63 8.08
CA ILE A 127 11.09 -13.51 7.27
C ILE A 127 11.60 -14.07 5.96
N LYS A 128 10.96 -13.72 4.85
CA LYS A 128 11.36 -14.14 3.50
C LYS A 128 12.49 -13.30 2.96
N TYR A 129 12.39 -11.98 3.14
CA TYR A 129 13.36 -11.01 2.64
C TYR A 129 13.39 -9.79 3.56
N GLY A 130 14.51 -9.06 3.55
CA GLY A 130 14.64 -7.78 4.23
C GLY A 130 15.67 -6.90 3.54
N ASP A 131 15.40 -5.60 3.50
CA ASP A 131 16.34 -4.56 3.07
C ASP A 131 16.53 -3.54 4.20
N THR A 132 17.22 -2.44 3.90
CA THR A 132 17.63 -1.37 4.81
C THR A 132 16.52 -0.92 5.77
N ASP A 133 15.29 -0.83 5.30
CA ASP A 133 14.13 -0.29 6.02
C ASP A 133 12.84 -1.12 5.83
N SER A 134 12.92 -2.32 5.25
CA SER A 134 11.75 -3.14 4.91
C SER A 134 11.94 -4.61 5.25
N LEU A 135 10.83 -5.31 5.52
CA LEU A 135 10.77 -6.74 5.78
C LEU A 135 9.59 -7.36 5.03
N TYR A 136 9.84 -8.43 4.29
CA TYR A 136 8.82 -9.27 3.69
C TYR A 136 8.63 -10.50 4.56
N LEU A 137 7.40 -10.65 5.06
CA LEU A 137 7.04 -11.65 6.05
C LEU A 137 6.14 -12.73 5.44
N ILE A 138 6.20 -13.93 6.01
CA ILE A 138 5.25 -15.02 5.73
C ILE A 138 4.51 -15.30 7.04
N CYS A 139 3.18 -15.32 6.98
CA CYS A 139 2.35 -15.71 8.11
C CYS A 139 2.66 -17.15 8.56
N PRO A 140 2.39 -17.49 9.83
CA PRO A 140 2.33 -18.88 10.28
C PRO A 140 1.40 -19.71 9.39
N ASP A 141 1.76 -20.96 9.13
CA ASP A 141 0.97 -21.88 8.29
C ASP A 141 -0.43 -22.11 8.89
N SER A 142 -0.57 -22.01 10.22
CA SER A 142 -1.85 -22.09 10.93
C SER A 142 -2.87 -21.01 10.55
N CYS A 143 -2.44 -19.91 9.92
CA CYS A 143 -3.36 -18.92 9.37
C CYS A 143 -4.16 -19.43 8.17
N TYR A 144 -3.68 -20.49 7.50
CA TYR A 144 -4.23 -20.97 6.24
C TYR A 144 -4.86 -22.37 6.31
N GLU A 145 -4.65 -23.12 7.41
CA GLU A 145 -5.15 -24.50 7.61
C GLU A 145 -6.61 -24.70 7.17
N LYS A 146 -7.51 -23.78 7.57
CA LYS A 146 -8.93 -23.85 7.19
C LYS A 146 -9.13 -23.87 5.68
N TYR A 147 -8.38 -23.04 4.96
CA TYR A 147 -8.51 -22.86 3.51
C TYR A 147 -7.76 -23.94 2.74
N GLU A 148 -6.64 -24.43 3.28
CA GLU A 148 -5.93 -25.59 2.75
C GLU A 148 -6.82 -26.84 2.78
N LEU A 149 -7.48 -27.10 3.91
CA LEU A 149 -8.44 -28.20 4.03
C LEU A 149 -9.65 -28.05 3.10
N ALA A 150 -10.16 -26.82 2.95
CA ALA A 150 -11.30 -26.56 2.05
C ALA A 150 -10.93 -26.71 0.57
N TYR A 151 -9.68 -26.40 0.19
CA TYR A 151 -9.19 -26.55 -1.19
C TYR A 151 -8.81 -27.99 -1.52
N ASN A 152 -8.19 -28.71 -0.57
CA ASN A 152 -7.78 -30.11 -0.66
C ASN A 152 -7.10 -30.45 -2.01
N ASP A 153 -6.07 -29.68 -2.38
CA ASP A 153 -5.35 -29.82 -3.66
C ASP A 153 -6.20 -29.83 -4.94
N GLY A 154 -7.39 -29.21 -4.88
CA GLY A 154 -8.33 -29.13 -5.98
C GLY A 154 -9.45 -30.18 -5.96
N GLU A 155 -9.46 -31.07 -4.97
CA GLU A 155 -10.55 -32.02 -4.73
C GLU A 155 -11.60 -31.50 -3.72
N GLY A 156 -11.37 -30.31 -3.15
CA GLY A 156 -12.21 -29.73 -2.12
C GLY A 156 -13.41 -28.92 -2.63
N GLU A 157 -14.01 -28.15 -1.71
CA GLU A 157 -15.26 -27.39 -1.93
C GLU A 157 -15.03 -26.03 -2.61
N ILE A 158 -13.81 -25.48 -2.53
CA ILE A 158 -13.49 -24.16 -3.05
C ILE A 158 -12.58 -24.23 -4.28
N SER A 159 -12.75 -23.29 -5.20
CA SER A 159 -11.86 -23.15 -6.34
C SER A 159 -10.47 -22.62 -5.93
N LYS A 160 -9.49 -22.81 -6.81
CA LYS A 160 -8.12 -22.28 -6.62
C LYS A 160 -8.08 -20.76 -6.45
N LEU A 161 -8.92 -20.04 -7.21
CA LEU A 161 -8.99 -18.57 -7.13
C LEU A 161 -9.61 -18.10 -5.80
N GLU A 162 -10.64 -18.80 -5.32
CA GLU A 162 -11.24 -18.52 -4.01
C GLU A 162 -10.24 -18.81 -2.89
N TYR A 163 -9.53 -19.93 -2.96
CA TYR A 163 -8.45 -20.27 -2.03
C TYR A 163 -7.39 -19.15 -1.94
N TRP A 164 -6.84 -18.74 -3.09
CA TRP A 164 -5.87 -17.65 -3.17
C TRP A 164 -6.41 -16.33 -2.64
N THR A 165 -7.66 -16.01 -2.98
CA THR A 165 -8.33 -14.79 -2.52
C THR A 165 -8.45 -14.76 -1.00
N GLU A 166 -8.85 -15.87 -0.38
CA GLU A 166 -9.02 -15.96 1.08
C GLU A 166 -7.67 -15.94 1.81
N MET A 167 -6.62 -16.57 1.26
CA MET A 167 -5.26 -16.45 1.79
C MET A 167 -4.78 -15.00 1.82
N VAL A 168 -4.95 -14.27 0.71
CA VAL A 168 -4.52 -12.86 0.62
C VAL A 168 -5.30 -11.99 1.61
N LYS A 169 -6.64 -12.13 1.67
CA LYS A 169 -7.45 -11.38 2.65
C LYS A 169 -7.03 -11.65 4.09
N THR A 170 -6.77 -12.92 4.41
CA THR A 170 -6.32 -13.33 5.75
C THR A 170 -4.98 -12.70 6.08
N THR A 171 -4.04 -12.75 5.13
CA THR A 171 -2.71 -12.13 5.24
C THR A 171 -2.82 -10.64 5.51
N MET A 172 -3.63 -9.90 4.74
CA MET A 172 -3.87 -8.47 4.91
C MET A 172 -4.33 -8.14 6.34
N GLY A 173 -5.34 -8.88 6.84
CA GLY A 173 -5.88 -8.67 8.19
C GLY A 173 -4.88 -9.01 9.30
N VAL A 174 -4.08 -10.07 9.13
CA VAL A 174 -3.03 -10.44 10.08
C VAL A 174 -1.90 -9.40 10.08
N MET A 175 -1.48 -8.94 8.91
CA MET A 175 -0.42 -7.93 8.77
C MET A 175 -0.84 -6.57 9.34
N GLU A 176 -2.10 -6.17 9.21
CA GLU A 176 -2.60 -4.94 9.84
C GLU A 176 -2.48 -4.98 11.37
N LYS A 177 -2.84 -6.13 11.98
CA LYS A 177 -2.67 -6.34 13.42
C LYS A 177 -1.20 -6.33 13.82
N LEU A 178 -0.36 -7.05 13.06
CA LEU A 178 1.08 -7.11 13.31
C LEU A 178 1.74 -5.72 13.22
N ARG A 179 1.35 -4.90 12.25
CA ARG A 179 1.83 -3.52 12.11
C ARG A 179 1.57 -2.71 13.38
N ASN A 180 0.36 -2.83 13.95
CA ASN A 180 -0.01 -2.10 15.17
C ASN A 180 0.81 -2.60 16.38
N ASP A 181 1.02 -3.91 16.48
CA ASP A 181 1.88 -4.53 17.50
C ASP A 181 3.33 -4.04 17.40
N VAL A 182 3.90 -4.07 16.19
CA VAL A 182 5.27 -3.60 15.91
C VAL A 182 5.41 -2.12 16.23
N ASN A 183 4.44 -1.28 15.84
CA ASN A 183 4.48 0.15 16.15
C ASN A 183 4.36 0.44 17.64
N THR A 184 3.59 -0.38 18.37
CA THR A 184 3.53 -0.29 19.84
C THR A 184 4.88 -0.68 20.46
N PHE A 185 5.50 -1.76 19.97
CA PHE A 185 6.84 -2.17 20.38
C PHE A 185 7.89 -1.08 20.12
N LEU A 186 7.90 -0.50 18.92
CA LEU A 186 8.82 0.57 18.55
C LEU A 186 8.65 1.79 19.45
N ARG A 187 7.41 2.24 19.68
CA ARG A 187 7.11 3.37 20.59
C ARG A 187 7.68 3.14 21.99
N LEU A 188 7.48 1.95 22.54
CA LEU A 188 8.01 1.61 23.88
C LEU A 188 9.55 1.57 23.90
N LYS A 189 10.17 1.08 22.81
CA LYS A 189 11.62 0.95 22.70
C LYS A 189 12.32 2.30 22.49
N THR A 190 11.79 3.14 21.59
CA THR A 190 12.37 4.45 21.26
C THR A 190 11.90 5.58 22.17
N ARG A 191 10.83 5.33 22.96
CA ARG A 191 10.12 6.35 23.74
C ARG A 191 9.59 7.51 22.88
N SER A 192 9.25 7.22 21.62
CA SER A 192 8.84 8.20 20.63
C SER A 192 7.88 7.60 19.60
N ASP A 193 7.00 8.45 19.05
CA ASP A 193 6.07 8.10 17.98
C ASP A 193 6.58 8.42 16.56
N TYR A 194 7.82 8.92 16.42
CA TYR A 194 8.36 9.30 15.12
C TYR A 194 8.69 8.10 14.22
N LEU A 195 9.10 6.98 14.82
CA LEU A 195 9.50 5.77 14.09
C LEU A 195 8.36 4.76 14.05
N LYS A 196 7.90 4.42 12.84
CA LYS A 196 6.82 3.47 12.61
C LYS A 196 7.11 2.63 11.37
N MET A 197 6.64 1.39 11.38
CA MET A 197 6.52 0.54 10.21
C MET A 197 5.15 0.77 9.56
N ALA A 198 5.18 0.98 8.24
CA ALA A 198 3.97 0.95 7.42
C ALA A 198 3.69 -0.49 6.97
N TYR A 199 2.42 -0.78 6.74
CA TYR A 199 2.02 -1.91 5.90
C TYR A 199 1.80 -1.34 4.50
N GLU A 200 2.44 -1.93 3.50
CA GLU A 200 2.36 -1.47 2.10
C GLU A 200 1.48 -2.44 1.30
N GLU A 201 1.96 -3.66 1.06
CA GLU A 201 1.24 -4.66 0.26
C GLU A 201 1.43 -6.11 0.72
N VAL A 202 0.56 -6.99 0.22
CA VAL A 202 0.81 -8.44 0.14
C VAL A 202 1.21 -8.78 -1.30
N LEU A 203 2.40 -9.38 -1.47
CA LEU A 203 2.84 -9.90 -2.77
C LEU A 203 2.48 -11.38 -2.90
N PHE A 204 1.55 -11.73 -3.78
CA PHE A 204 1.17 -13.12 -4.05
C PHE A 204 0.51 -13.31 -5.43
N PRO A 205 0.98 -14.25 -6.27
CA PRO A 205 2.23 -14.99 -6.14
C PRO A 205 3.44 -14.06 -6.29
N VAL A 206 4.58 -14.47 -5.74
CA VAL A 206 5.82 -13.68 -5.78
C VAL A 206 7.04 -14.58 -5.96
N ALA A 207 8.00 -14.13 -6.76
CA ALA A 207 9.29 -14.76 -6.96
C ALA A 207 10.41 -13.77 -6.60
N PHE A 208 11.30 -14.19 -5.70
CA PHE A 208 12.52 -13.46 -5.36
C PHE A 208 13.68 -14.13 -6.09
N THR A 209 14.35 -13.40 -6.97
CA THR A 209 15.46 -13.93 -7.78
C THR A 209 16.81 -13.56 -7.19
N GLU A 210 17.00 -12.28 -6.83
CA GLU A 210 18.23 -11.78 -6.22
C GLU A 210 17.92 -10.67 -5.21
N LYS A 211 18.96 -10.17 -4.54
CA LYS A 211 18.82 -8.99 -3.68
C LYS A 211 18.31 -7.82 -4.52
N LYS A 212 17.21 -7.20 -4.07
CA LYS A 212 16.48 -6.13 -4.76
C LYS A 212 15.83 -6.52 -6.10
N LYS A 213 15.85 -7.79 -6.50
CA LYS A 213 15.20 -8.27 -7.72
C LYS A 213 14.10 -9.28 -7.40
N TYR A 214 12.86 -8.86 -7.58
CA TYR A 214 11.69 -9.70 -7.34
C TYR A 214 10.49 -9.19 -8.12
N PHE A 215 9.61 -10.12 -8.51
CA PHE A 215 8.40 -9.81 -9.25
C PHE A 215 7.22 -10.62 -8.73
N GLY A 216 6.02 -10.10 -8.90
CA GLY A 216 4.80 -10.74 -8.41
C GLY A 216 3.55 -9.94 -8.71
N ILE A 217 2.48 -10.30 -8.03
CA ILE A 217 1.23 -9.54 -8.01
C ILE A 217 1.11 -8.89 -6.64
N ASP A 218 0.95 -7.57 -6.62
CA ASP A 218 0.72 -6.80 -5.43
C ASP A 218 -0.77 -6.67 -5.09
N HIS A 219 -1.04 -6.72 -3.79
CA HIS A 219 -2.37 -6.53 -3.25
C HIS A 219 -2.30 -5.51 -2.12
N GLU A 220 -2.70 -4.28 -2.40
CA GLU A 220 -2.64 -3.17 -1.44
C GLU A 220 -3.87 -3.16 -0.51
N GLU A 221 -5.06 -2.88 -1.06
CA GLU A 221 -6.30 -2.74 -0.29
C GLU A 221 -7.24 -3.95 -0.39
N THR A 222 -7.26 -4.59 -1.55
CA THR A 222 -8.12 -5.74 -1.86
C THR A 222 -7.36 -6.72 -2.74
N PRO A 223 -7.62 -8.03 -2.62
CA PRO A 223 -7.05 -9.00 -3.55
C PRO A 223 -7.40 -8.65 -5.00
N ASN A 224 -6.38 -8.58 -5.85
CA ASN A 224 -6.50 -8.30 -7.27
C ASN A 224 -5.53 -9.19 -8.05
N PHE A 225 -6.05 -10.27 -8.64
CA PHE A 225 -5.25 -11.24 -9.40
C PHE A 225 -5.12 -10.90 -10.89
N GLU A 226 -5.74 -9.80 -11.33
CA GLU A 226 -5.67 -9.30 -12.71
C GLU A 226 -5.18 -7.85 -12.70
N PRO A 227 -3.95 -7.57 -12.20
CA PRO A 227 -3.40 -6.24 -12.25
C PRO A 227 -3.13 -5.84 -13.71
N ARG A 228 -3.19 -4.53 -14.00
CA ARG A 228 -2.88 -4.00 -15.33
C ARG A 228 -1.42 -4.27 -15.72
N GLU A 229 -0.53 -4.19 -14.74
CA GLU A 229 0.90 -4.47 -14.88
C GLU A 229 1.36 -5.27 -13.67
N PRO A 230 2.27 -6.25 -13.84
CA PRO A 230 2.84 -6.99 -12.71
C PRO A 230 3.76 -6.09 -11.89
N PHE A 231 3.84 -6.36 -10.58
CA PHE A 231 4.81 -5.71 -9.71
C PHE A 231 6.21 -6.22 -10.06
N ILE A 232 7.13 -5.30 -10.35
CA ILE A 232 8.52 -5.60 -10.66
C ILE A 232 9.42 -4.67 -9.83
N ARG A 233 10.34 -5.28 -9.08
CA ARG A 233 11.48 -4.60 -8.46
C ARG A 233 12.74 -5.03 -9.19
N GLU A 234 13.46 -4.05 -9.74
CA GLU A 234 14.78 -4.21 -10.38
C GLU A 234 15.90 -3.53 -9.56
#